data_AF-A0A1W9HPF2-F1
#
_entry.id   AF-A0A1W9HPF2-F1
#
_cell.length_a   1.000
_cell.length_b   1.000
_cell.length_c   1.000
_cell.angle_alpha   90.00
_cell.angle_beta   90.00
_cell.angle_gamma   90.00
#
_symmetry.space_group_name_H-M   'P 1'
#
loop_
_entity.id
_entity.type
_entity.pdbx_description
1 polymer ?
#
loop_
_entity_poly.entity_id
_entity_poly.type
_entity_poly.pdbx_seq_one_letter_code
_entity_poly.pdbx_strand_id
1 'polypeptide(L)'
;MAFSDYIQEAWKNHSTQCEKVAADFPRAATLAITHDEINQFVELVIHVMGEHLGKWKEGISFLTNLKKITSFSKNSDVGVAIKCAIAAFQISDEQTPDLRSFTRSEQIRILALAATNLCDRDFKKSKRLLSQAVALAETNVEKRDPANRAIAVTSNNFACGLEEKKSRTPEETEWMIACAEIARKYWELTKLKKE
;
A
#
# COMPACT_ATOMS: atom_id res chain seq x y z
N MET A 1 18.55 -17.91 9.51
CA MET A 1 17.55 -17.85 8.42
C MET A 1 17.95 -16.71 7.50
N ALA A 2 17.97 -16.93 6.20
CA ALA A 2 18.24 -15.85 5.23
C ALA A 2 17.02 -14.93 5.09
N PHE A 3 17.22 -13.71 4.57
CA PHE A 3 16.11 -12.78 4.33
C PHE A 3 15.06 -13.37 3.37
N SER A 4 15.50 -14.06 2.31
CA SER A 4 14.63 -14.71 1.33
C SER A 4 13.69 -15.74 1.96
N ASP A 5 14.18 -16.52 2.92
CA ASP A 5 13.36 -17.53 3.61
C ASP A 5 12.34 -16.85 4.52
N TYR A 6 12.80 -15.82 5.26
CA TYR A 6 11.95 -15.04 6.13
C TYR A 6 10.80 -14.37 5.37
N ILE A 7 11.10 -13.65 4.27
CA ILE A 7 10.09 -12.87 3.57
C ILE A 7 9.03 -13.77 2.94
N GLN A 8 9.43 -14.94 2.43
CA GLN A 8 8.49 -15.94 1.91
C GLN A 8 7.60 -16.51 3.02
N GLU A 9 8.17 -16.86 4.17
CA GLU A 9 7.41 -17.37 5.31
C GLU A 9 6.44 -16.31 5.86
N ALA A 10 6.89 -15.06 5.95
CA ALA A 10 6.07 -13.96 6.42
C ALA A 10 4.88 -13.69 5.48
N TRP A 11 5.09 -13.67 4.16
CA TRP A 11 4.01 -13.59 3.18
C TRP A 11 3.12 -14.83 3.16
N LYS A 12 3.59 -16.00 3.58
CA LYS A 12 2.69 -17.16 3.75
C LYS A 12 1.77 -16.99 4.96
N ASN A 13 2.28 -16.37 6.03
CA ASN A 13 1.60 -16.31 7.33
C ASN A 13 0.85 -14.99 7.59
N HIS A 14 1.06 -13.95 6.76
CA HIS A 14 0.57 -12.58 7.02
C HIS A 14 -0.95 -12.48 7.23
N SER A 15 -1.75 -13.31 6.56
CA SER A 15 -3.22 -13.23 6.66
C SER A 15 -3.81 -13.99 7.86
N THR A 16 -3.06 -14.94 8.44
CA THR A 16 -3.55 -15.81 9.53
C THR A 16 -2.81 -15.64 10.85
N GLN A 17 -1.59 -15.09 10.81
CA GLN A 17 -0.73 -14.84 11.97
C GLN A 17 -0.11 -13.43 11.89
N CYS A 18 -0.91 -12.43 11.49
CA CYS A 18 -0.45 -11.06 11.27
C CYS A 18 0.25 -10.47 12.50
N GLU A 19 -0.24 -10.73 13.72
CA GLU A 19 0.39 -10.25 14.96
C GLU A 19 1.78 -10.83 15.17
N LYS A 20 1.95 -12.12 14.89
CA LYS A 20 3.24 -12.81 15.01
C LYS A 20 4.23 -12.28 13.97
N VAL A 21 3.78 -12.09 12.73
CA VAL A 21 4.59 -11.50 11.66
C VAL A 21 5.05 -10.10 12.08
N ALA A 22 4.15 -9.26 12.59
CA ALA A 22 4.47 -7.91 13.02
C ALA A 22 5.42 -7.87 14.24
N ALA A 23 5.24 -8.77 15.20
CA ALA A 23 6.12 -8.86 16.37
C ALA A 23 7.58 -9.18 15.99
N ASP A 24 7.79 -9.84 14.86
CA ASP A 24 9.11 -10.23 14.38
C ASP A 24 9.82 -9.17 13.53
N PHE A 25 9.12 -8.09 13.13
CA PHE A 25 9.69 -7.03 12.30
C PHE A 25 11.00 -6.41 12.83
N PRO A 26 11.16 -6.11 14.13
CA PRO A 26 12.42 -5.56 14.63
C PRO A 26 13.63 -6.48 14.38
N ARG A 27 13.44 -7.80 14.53
CA ARG A 27 14.49 -8.79 14.26
C ARG A 27 14.74 -8.89 12.76
N ALA A 28 13.67 -9.03 11.98
CA ALA A 28 13.72 -9.19 10.54
C ALA A 28 14.33 -8.00 9.79
N ALA A 29 14.16 -6.78 10.31
CA ALA A 29 14.77 -5.57 9.76
C ALA A 29 16.31 -5.67 9.67
N THR A 30 16.94 -6.47 10.54
CA THR A 30 18.40 -6.68 10.51
C THR A 30 18.86 -7.67 9.44
N LEU A 31 17.92 -8.42 8.84
CA LEU A 31 18.20 -9.39 7.77
C LEU A 31 18.21 -8.73 6.39
N ALA A 32 17.49 -7.62 6.20
CA ALA A 32 17.42 -6.90 4.93
C ALA A 32 18.67 -6.02 4.76
N ILE A 33 19.55 -6.39 3.82
CA ILE A 33 20.85 -5.74 3.64
C ILE A 33 20.87 -4.91 2.36
N THR A 34 20.23 -5.41 1.30
CA THR A 34 20.18 -4.76 -0.01
C THR A 34 18.95 -3.85 -0.16
N HIS A 35 18.99 -2.92 -1.12
CA HIS A 35 17.84 -2.04 -1.40
C HIS A 35 16.57 -2.82 -1.79
N ASP A 36 16.72 -3.92 -2.55
CA ASP A 36 15.59 -4.73 -2.98
C ASP A 36 14.94 -5.46 -1.79
N GLU A 37 15.75 -6.05 -0.91
CA GLU A 37 15.26 -6.69 0.31
C GLU A 37 14.56 -5.70 1.24
N ILE A 38 15.10 -4.48 1.37
CA ILE A 38 14.46 -3.42 2.15
C ILE A 38 13.12 -3.03 1.52
N ASN A 39 13.04 -2.97 0.18
CA ASN A 39 11.77 -2.69 -0.49
C ASN A 39 10.73 -3.77 -0.22
N GLN A 40 11.08 -5.05 -0.40
CA GLN A 40 10.19 -6.18 -0.11
C GLN A 40 9.74 -6.17 1.36
N PHE A 41 10.65 -5.85 2.27
CA PHE A 41 10.33 -5.76 3.70
C PHE A 41 9.38 -4.60 4.01
N VAL A 42 9.61 -3.42 3.42
CA VAL A 42 8.72 -2.26 3.57
C VAL A 42 7.32 -2.58 3.06
N GLU A 43 7.19 -3.25 1.91
CA GLU A 43 5.89 -3.68 1.37
C GLU A 43 5.13 -4.59 2.37
N LEU A 44 5.83 -5.57 2.96
CA LEU A 44 5.23 -6.44 3.98
C LEU A 44 4.78 -5.65 5.22
N VAL A 45 5.63 -4.75 5.74
CA VAL A 45 5.31 -3.92 6.91
C VAL A 45 4.07 -3.07 6.65
N ILE A 46 4.02 -2.43 5.47
CA ILE A 46 2.89 -1.59 5.07
C ILE A 46 1.60 -2.40 5.07
N HIS A 47 1.62 -3.56 4.42
CA HIS A 47 0.45 -4.40 4.28
C HIS A 47 -0.03 -4.95 5.63
N VAL A 48 0.87 -5.53 6.44
CA VAL A 48 0.50 -6.12 7.74
C VAL A 48 0.06 -5.05 8.74
N MET A 49 0.82 -3.96 8.91
CA MET A 49 0.48 -2.92 9.89
C MET A 49 -0.73 -2.10 9.45
N GLY A 50 -0.88 -1.87 8.14
CA GLY A 50 -1.92 -1.06 7.54
C GLY A 50 -3.24 -1.81 7.43
N GLU A 51 -3.26 -2.83 6.57
CA GLU A 51 -4.46 -3.54 6.13
C GLU A 51 -4.90 -4.61 7.13
N HIS A 52 -4.00 -5.44 7.65
CA HIS A 52 -4.42 -6.49 8.57
C HIS A 52 -4.63 -6.00 10.00
N LEU A 53 -3.68 -5.25 10.55
CA LEU A 53 -3.70 -4.91 11.97
C LEU A 53 -4.33 -3.55 12.28
N GLY A 54 -4.35 -2.60 11.34
CA GLY A 54 -4.79 -1.22 11.61
C GLY A 54 -3.92 -0.49 12.63
N LYS A 55 -2.68 -0.93 12.82
CA LYS A 55 -1.72 -0.42 13.80
C LYS A 55 -0.90 0.74 13.21
N TRP A 56 -1.58 1.77 12.72
CA TRP A 56 -0.97 2.83 11.91
C TRP A 56 0.10 3.64 12.66
N LYS A 57 -0.14 4.00 13.93
CA LYS A 57 0.86 4.73 14.75
C LYS A 57 2.13 3.93 14.99
N GLU A 58 1.98 2.63 15.25
CA GLU A 58 3.10 1.70 15.43
C GLU A 58 3.86 1.53 14.10
N GLY A 59 3.13 1.38 12.98
CA GLY A 59 3.69 1.34 11.64
C GLY A 59 4.48 2.60 11.27
N ILE A 60 3.96 3.80 11.57
CA ILE A 60 4.68 5.08 11.39
C ILE A 60 5.99 5.08 12.19
N SER A 61 5.93 4.68 13.47
CA SER A 61 7.09 4.64 14.35
C SER A 61 8.15 3.67 13.82
N PHE A 62 7.74 2.49 13.38
CA PHE A 62 8.62 1.48 12.82
C PHE A 62 9.28 1.97 11.51
N LEU A 63 8.49 2.45 10.55
CA LEU A 63 8.99 2.97 9.27
C LEU A 63 9.91 4.18 9.44
N THR A 64 9.67 5.01 10.46
CA THR A 64 10.56 6.13 10.80
C THR A 64 11.90 5.64 11.33
N ASN A 65 11.91 4.59 12.15
CA ASN A 65 13.14 3.97 12.62
C ASN A 65 13.89 3.23 11.53
N LEU A 66 13.20 2.64 10.55
CA LEU A 66 13.83 1.95 9.42
C LEU A 66 14.72 2.87 8.58
N LYS A 67 14.44 4.19 8.56
CA LYS A 67 15.28 5.21 7.91
C LYS A 67 16.68 5.34 8.52
N LYS A 68 16.94 4.75 9.69
CA LYS A 68 18.23 4.79 10.38
C LYS A 68 19.17 3.66 9.97
N ILE A 69 18.70 2.69 9.17
CA ILE A 69 19.54 1.59 8.69
C ILE A 69 20.53 2.11 7.64
N THR A 70 21.77 1.64 7.67
CA THR A 70 22.88 2.12 6.83
C THR A 70 22.57 2.09 5.33
N SER A 71 21.85 1.07 4.87
CA SER A 71 21.46 0.90 3.47
C SER A 71 20.25 1.75 3.05
N PHE A 72 19.72 2.62 3.93
CA PHE A 72 18.60 3.50 3.59
C PHE A 72 19.07 4.71 2.79
N SER A 73 18.41 4.96 1.66
CA SER A 73 18.57 6.20 0.88
C SER A 73 17.24 6.93 0.79
N LYS A 74 17.23 8.22 1.16
CA LYS A 74 16.02 9.06 1.12
C LYS A 74 15.46 9.23 -0.29
N ASN A 75 16.34 9.29 -1.29
CA ASN A 75 15.98 9.56 -2.68
C ASN A 75 15.85 8.28 -3.53
N SER A 76 15.91 7.09 -2.90
CA SER A 76 15.61 5.84 -3.59
C SER A 76 14.10 5.56 -3.60
N ASP A 77 13.69 4.58 -4.41
CA ASP A 77 12.30 4.11 -4.46
C ASP A 77 11.79 3.68 -3.08
N VAL A 78 12.65 3.06 -2.27
CA VAL A 78 12.36 2.72 -0.86
C VAL A 78 12.09 3.97 -0.03
N GLY A 79 12.91 5.02 -0.18
CA GLY A 79 12.73 6.29 0.51
C GLY A 79 11.36 6.93 0.21
N VAL A 80 10.98 6.92 -1.07
CA VAL A 80 9.67 7.39 -1.53
C VAL A 80 8.54 6.49 -1.01
N ALA A 81 8.69 5.16 -1.05
CA ALA A 81 7.70 4.21 -0.55
C ALA A 81 7.43 4.42 0.95
N ILE A 82 8.48 4.54 1.77
CA ILE A 82 8.36 4.82 3.20
C ILE A 82 7.67 6.16 3.45
N LYS A 83 8.05 7.21 2.70
CA LYS A 83 7.45 8.55 2.83
C LYS A 83 5.95 8.51 2.50
N CYS A 84 5.56 7.83 1.43
CA CYS A 84 4.15 7.64 1.05
C CYS A 84 3.39 6.82 2.08
N ALA A 85 3.98 5.74 2.60
CA ALA A 85 3.37 4.89 3.61
C ALA A 85 3.08 5.63 4.92
N ILE A 86 4.02 6.45 5.39
CA ILE A 86 3.80 7.28 6.58
C ILE A 86 2.61 8.23 6.37
N ALA A 87 2.54 8.92 5.22
CA ALA A 87 1.41 9.81 4.92
C ALA A 87 0.08 9.04 4.80
N ALA A 88 0.09 7.84 4.21
CA ALA A 88 -1.09 7.00 4.14
C ALA A 88 -1.56 6.56 5.54
N PHE A 89 -0.65 6.12 6.41
CA PHE A 89 -0.94 5.80 7.80
C PHE A 89 -1.46 7.00 8.60
N GLN A 90 -0.93 8.20 8.34
CA GLN A 90 -1.46 9.44 8.93
C GLN A 90 -2.93 9.65 8.52
N ILE A 91 -3.28 9.51 7.25
CA ILE A 91 -4.68 9.62 6.78
C ILE A 91 -5.57 8.55 7.41
N SER A 92 -5.09 7.31 7.50
CA SER A 92 -5.80 6.21 8.14
C SER A 92 -6.08 6.51 9.61
N ASP A 93 -5.10 7.07 10.33
CA ASP A 93 -5.17 7.56 11.71
C ASP A 93 -5.84 8.94 11.87
N GLU A 94 -6.66 9.35 10.89
CA GLU A 94 -7.43 10.60 10.88
C GLU A 94 -6.61 11.91 10.92
N GLN A 95 -5.31 11.83 10.70
CA GLN A 95 -4.45 12.99 10.53
C GLN A 95 -4.56 13.51 9.08
N THR A 96 -4.26 14.79 8.89
CA THR A 96 -4.34 15.45 7.57
C THR A 96 -2.96 15.91 7.12
N PRO A 97 -2.14 15.02 6.50
CA PRO A 97 -0.84 15.44 5.97
C PRO A 97 -1.02 16.43 4.81
N ASP A 98 -0.07 17.35 4.64
CA ASP A 98 -0.05 18.25 3.50
C ASP A 98 0.33 17.50 2.22
N LEU A 99 -0.68 17.00 1.51
CA LEU A 99 -0.50 16.30 0.24
C LEU A 99 0.13 17.17 -0.86
N ARG A 100 0.07 18.51 -0.75
CA ARG A 100 0.66 19.42 -1.75
C ARG A 100 2.18 19.42 -1.71
N SER A 101 2.77 18.97 -0.60
CA SER A 101 4.22 18.77 -0.46
C SER A 101 4.76 17.53 -1.20
N PHE A 102 3.86 16.72 -1.78
CA PHE A 102 4.18 15.52 -2.54
C PHE A 102 3.98 15.75 -4.04
N THR A 103 4.77 15.06 -4.85
CA THR A 103 4.56 14.97 -6.30
C THR A 103 3.20 14.34 -6.61
N ARG A 104 2.70 14.53 -7.83
CA ARG A 104 1.41 13.95 -8.26
C ARG A 104 1.38 12.43 -8.12
N SER A 105 2.45 11.75 -8.56
CA SER A 105 2.61 10.30 -8.43
C SER A 105 2.52 9.86 -6.96
N GLU A 106 3.24 10.54 -6.07
CA GLU A 106 3.20 10.26 -4.63
C GLU A 106 1.80 10.50 -4.03
N GLN A 107 1.11 11.59 -4.38
CA GLN A 107 -0.25 11.88 -3.90
C GLN A 107 -1.21 10.72 -4.22
N ILE A 108 -1.16 10.23 -5.45
CA ILE A 108 -2.00 9.11 -5.90
C ILE A 108 -1.67 7.84 -5.11
N ARG A 109 -0.38 7.52 -4.96
CA ARG A 109 0.08 6.36 -4.19
C ARG A 109 -0.35 6.44 -2.73
N ILE A 110 -0.28 7.62 -2.12
CA ILE A 110 -0.70 7.86 -0.74
C ILE A 110 -2.20 7.60 -0.57
N LEU A 111 -3.03 8.16 -1.46
CA LEU A 111 -4.48 7.99 -1.41
C LEU A 111 -4.90 6.54 -1.67
N ALA A 112 -4.29 5.88 -2.67
CA ALA A 112 -4.54 4.47 -2.96
C ALA A 112 -4.16 3.57 -1.77
N LEU A 113 -2.99 3.80 -1.17
CA LEU A 113 -2.56 3.03 -0.01
C LEU A 113 -3.43 3.28 1.23
N ALA A 114 -3.82 4.54 1.48
CA ALA A 114 -4.73 4.88 2.57
C ALA A 114 -6.11 4.23 2.38
N ALA A 115 -6.56 4.10 1.13
CA ALA A 115 -7.77 3.34 0.80
C ALA A 115 -7.61 1.86 1.16
N THR A 116 -6.52 1.21 0.72
CA THR A 116 -6.23 -0.18 1.10
C THR A 116 -6.24 -0.40 2.61
N ASN A 117 -5.58 0.46 3.39
CA ASN A 117 -5.55 0.33 4.85
C ASN A 117 -6.93 0.37 5.53
N LEU A 118 -7.90 1.01 4.89
CA LEU A 118 -9.23 1.28 5.44
C LEU A 118 -10.32 0.38 4.83
N CYS A 119 -10.03 -0.49 3.86
CA CYS A 119 -11.05 -1.20 3.10
C CYS A 119 -12.02 -2.01 3.96
N ASP A 120 -11.49 -2.73 4.95
CA ASP A 120 -12.28 -3.60 5.84
C ASP A 120 -12.77 -2.88 7.10
N ARG A 121 -12.38 -1.61 7.29
CA ARG A 121 -12.65 -0.83 8.52
C ARG A 121 -13.62 0.31 8.28
N ASP A 122 -13.48 1.01 7.17
CA ASP A 122 -14.28 2.17 6.80
C ASP A 122 -14.45 2.21 5.28
N PHE A 123 -15.43 1.45 4.80
CA PHE A 123 -15.78 1.35 3.39
C PHE A 123 -16.00 2.73 2.74
N LYS A 124 -16.71 3.64 3.43
CA LYS A 124 -17.07 4.96 2.87
C LYS A 124 -15.83 5.84 2.69
N LYS A 125 -15.00 5.95 3.73
CA LYS A 125 -13.75 6.73 3.65
C LYS A 125 -12.81 6.11 2.63
N SER A 126 -12.72 4.79 2.59
CA SER A 126 -11.83 4.13 1.65
C SER A 126 -12.26 4.29 0.18
N LYS A 127 -13.55 4.08 -0.13
CA LYS A 127 -14.14 4.37 -1.45
C LYS A 127 -13.83 5.80 -1.87
N ARG A 128 -14.02 6.78 -0.98
CA ARG A 128 -13.70 8.19 -1.25
C ARG A 128 -12.22 8.41 -1.58
N LEU A 129 -11.31 7.81 -0.83
CA LEU A 129 -9.86 7.95 -1.05
C LEU A 129 -9.43 7.34 -2.39
N LEU A 130 -9.91 6.14 -2.72
CA LEU A 130 -9.61 5.51 -4.01
C LEU A 130 -10.18 6.32 -5.18
N SER A 131 -11.43 6.80 -5.07
CA SER A 131 -12.02 7.69 -6.09
C SER A 131 -11.19 8.95 -6.30
N GLN A 132 -10.66 9.56 -5.22
CA GLN A 132 -9.75 10.69 -5.35
C GLN A 132 -8.46 10.30 -6.06
N ALA A 133 -7.83 9.18 -5.70
CA ALA A 133 -6.63 8.69 -6.36
C ALA A 133 -6.83 8.51 -7.88
N VAL A 134 -7.95 7.90 -8.27
CA VAL A 134 -8.33 7.71 -9.68
C VAL A 134 -8.54 9.04 -10.39
N ALA A 135 -9.32 9.96 -9.80
CA ALA A 135 -9.55 11.28 -10.39
C ALA A 135 -8.26 12.09 -10.55
N LEU A 136 -7.31 11.95 -9.60
CA LEU A 136 -6.00 12.60 -9.72
C LEU A 136 -5.17 12.00 -10.86
N ALA A 137 -5.29 10.70 -11.11
CA ALA A 137 -4.54 10.01 -12.16
C ALA A 137 -5.06 10.27 -13.58
N GLU A 138 -6.35 10.59 -13.73
CA GLU A 138 -6.93 10.97 -15.03
C GLU A 138 -6.36 12.28 -15.60
N THR A 139 -5.70 13.07 -14.77
CA THR A 139 -5.10 14.35 -15.13
C THR A 139 -3.57 14.26 -15.05
N ASN A 140 -2.95 13.94 -16.19
CA ASN A 140 -1.49 14.04 -16.43
C ASN A 140 -0.58 13.07 -15.64
N VAL A 141 -0.91 11.78 -15.62
CA VAL A 141 0.03 10.74 -15.19
C VAL A 141 0.56 9.99 -16.40
N GLU A 142 1.88 9.85 -16.50
CA GLU A 142 2.51 9.06 -17.57
C GLU A 142 2.06 7.60 -17.49
N LYS A 143 1.94 6.92 -18.64
CA LYS A 143 1.45 5.53 -18.66
C LYS A 143 2.30 4.57 -17.80
N ARG A 144 3.59 4.86 -17.66
CA ARG A 144 4.55 4.05 -16.88
C ARG A 144 4.76 4.54 -15.44
N ASP A 145 4.03 5.56 -15.01
CA ASP A 145 4.15 6.06 -13.65
C ASP A 145 3.77 4.97 -12.62
N PRO A 146 4.54 4.77 -11.55
CA PRO A 146 4.23 3.82 -10.48
C PRO A 146 2.84 3.99 -9.86
N ALA A 147 2.26 5.20 -9.92
CA ALA A 147 0.90 5.49 -9.49
C ALA A 147 -0.16 4.63 -10.20
N ASN A 148 0.04 4.30 -11.48
CA ASN A 148 -0.90 3.45 -12.22
C ASN A 148 -0.95 2.04 -11.61
N ARG A 149 0.22 1.47 -11.28
CA ARG A 149 0.29 0.16 -10.61
C ARG A 149 -0.35 0.21 -9.22
N ALA A 150 -0.14 1.30 -8.47
CA ALA A 150 -0.77 1.45 -7.15
C ALA A 150 -2.31 1.45 -7.25
N ILE A 151 -2.89 2.20 -8.19
CA ILE A 151 -4.34 2.16 -8.45
C ILE A 151 -4.78 0.75 -8.86
N ALA A 152 -4.06 0.09 -9.76
CA ALA A 152 -4.42 -1.23 -10.26
C ALA A 152 -4.46 -2.28 -9.13
N VAL A 153 -3.43 -2.31 -8.29
CA VAL A 153 -3.34 -3.23 -7.14
C VAL A 153 -4.42 -2.92 -6.11
N THR A 154 -4.55 -1.66 -5.68
CA THR A 154 -5.56 -1.27 -4.68
C THR A 154 -6.97 -1.62 -5.16
N SER A 155 -7.32 -1.30 -6.41
CA SER A 155 -8.64 -1.58 -6.97
C SER A 155 -8.89 -3.09 -7.11
N ASN A 156 -7.87 -3.86 -7.47
CA ASN A 156 -7.98 -5.32 -7.52
C ASN A 156 -8.26 -5.91 -6.14
N ASN A 157 -7.48 -5.50 -5.12
CA ASN A 157 -7.67 -5.98 -3.75
C ASN A 157 -9.06 -5.60 -3.21
N PHE A 158 -9.54 -4.40 -3.53
CA PHE A 158 -10.90 -3.98 -3.22
C PHE A 158 -11.95 -4.89 -3.84
N ALA A 159 -11.81 -5.21 -5.13
CA ALA A 159 -12.75 -6.07 -5.82
C ALA A 159 -12.75 -7.47 -5.20
N CYS A 160 -11.57 -8.06 -4.93
CA CYS A 160 -11.45 -9.36 -4.29
C CYS A 160 -12.04 -9.38 -2.87
N GLY A 161 -11.66 -8.43 -2.00
CA GLY A 161 -12.15 -8.38 -0.63
C GLY A 161 -13.68 -8.20 -0.56
N LEU A 162 -14.25 -7.39 -1.46
CA LEU A 162 -15.70 -7.28 -1.57
C LEU A 162 -16.33 -8.55 -2.12
N GLU A 163 -15.74 -9.19 -3.14
CA GLU A 163 -16.23 -10.45 -3.71
C GLU A 163 -16.35 -11.55 -2.64
N GLU A 164 -15.34 -11.68 -1.80
CA GLU A 164 -15.27 -12.67 -0.72
C GLU A 164 -16.23 -12.36 0.46
N LYS A 165 -16.71 -11.12 0.56
CA LYS A 165 -17.61 -10.70 1.65
C LYS A 165 -18.98 -11.38 1.51
N LYS A 166 -19.33 -12.20 2.51
CA LYS A 166 -20.59 -12.98 2.58
C LYS A 166 -21.87 -12.15 2.52
N SER A 167 -21.83 -10.91 3.01
CA SER A 167 -22.98 -10.01 3.14
C SER A 167 -22.68 -8.62 2.58
N ARG A 168 -22.60 -8.54 1.24
CA ARG A 168 -22.46 -7.27 0.53
C ARG A 168 -23.79 -6.52 0.43
N THR A 169 -23.72 -5.21 0.59
CA THR A 169 -24.81 -4.32 0.20
C THR A 169 -24.84 -4.09 -1.32
N PRO A 170 -25.93 -3.55 -1.89
CA PRO A 170 -25.95 -3.13 -3.29
C PRO A 170 -24.84 -2.12 -3.63
N GLU A 171 -24.60 -1.12 -2.76
CA GLU A 171 -23.53 -0.13 -2.95
C GLU A 171 -22.14 -0.79 -2.98
N GLU A 172 -21.90 -1.77 -2.11
CA GLU A 172 -20.66 -2.54 -2.09
C GLU A 172 -20.50 -3.40 -3.35
N THR A 173 -21.59 -3.93 -3.89
CA THR A 173 -21.58 -4.70 -5.14
C THR A 173 -21.25 -3.81 -6.33
N GLU A 174 -21.89 -2.64 -6.44
CA GLU A 174 -21.57 -1.65 -7.47
C GLU A 174 -20.11 -1.21 -7.38
N TRP A 175 -19.61 -0.95 -6.16
CA TRP A 175 -18.23 -0.55 -5.96
C TRP A 175 -17.23 -1.65 -6.29
N MET A 176 -17.54 -2.90 -5.97
CA MET A 176 -16.73 -4.05 -6.36
C MET A 176 -16.54 -4.12 -7.89
N ILE A 177 -17.64 -3.97 -8.65
CA ILE A 177 -17.61 -4.01 -10.12
C ILE A 177 -16.77 -2.84 -10.65
N ALA A 178 -17.01 -1.62 -10.14
CA ALA A 178 -16.23 -0.45 -10.53
C ALA A 178 -14.72 -0.64 -10.25
N CYS A 179 -14.38 -1.21 -9.10
CA CYS A 179 -12.99 -1.53 -8.74
C CYS A 179 -12.35 -2.56 -9.69
N ALA A 180 -13.09 -3.58 -10.13
CA ALA A 180 -12.60 -4.54 -11.11
C ALA A 180 -12.32 -3.88 -12.48
N GLU A 181 -13.19 -2.96 -12.91
CA GLU A 181 -13.01 -2.19 -14.16
C GLU A 181 -11.81 -1.23 -14.06
N ILE A 182 -11.68 -0.51 -12.95
CA ILE A 182 -10.54 0.36 -12.66
C ILE A 182 -9.25 -0.47 -12.67
N ALA A 183 -9.23 -1.60 -11.96
CA ALA A 183 -8.07 -2.49 -11.92
C ALA A 183 -7.65 -2.89 -13.34
N ARG A 184 -8.58 -3.36 -14.17
CA ARG A 184 -8.31 -3.73 -15.56
C ARG A 184 -7.70 -2.56 -16.35
N LYS A 185 -8.34 -1.38 -16.33
CA LYS A 185 -7.88 -0.16 -17.02
C LYS A 185 -6.43 0.17 -16.66
N TYR A 186 -6.10 0.19 -15.38
CA TYR A 186 -4.78 0.59 -14.92
C TYR A 186 -3.72 -0.51 -15.10
N TRP A 187 -4.10 -1.79 -15.02
CA TRP A 187 -3.20 -2.89 -15.39
C TRP A 187 -2.76 -2.81 -16.86
N GLU A 188 -3.67 -2.43 -17.78
CA GLU A 188 -3.34 -2.26 -19.20
C GLU A 188 -2.26 -1.18 -19.43
N LEU A 189 -2.32 -0.07 -18.69
CA LEU A 189 -1.31 1.00 -18.76
C LEU A 189 0.09 0.51 -18.34
N THR A 190 0.16 -0.39 -17.37
CA THR A 190 1.43 -0.96 -16.88
C THR A 190 2.07 -1.99 -17.82
N LYS A 191 1.30 -2.57 -18.76
CA LYS A 191 1.75 -3.65 -19.66
C LYS A 191 2.39 -3.16 -20.96
N LEU A 192 2.40 -1.85 -21.23
CA LEU A 192 2.93 -1.30 -22.49
C LEU A 192 4.45 -1.50 -22.59
N LYS A 193 4.85 -2.48 -23.42
CA LYS A 193 6.23 -2.88 -23.74
C LYS A 193 7.09 -1.68 -24.19
N LYS A 194 8.41 -1.77 -24.00
CA LYS A 194 9.38 -0.94 -24.73
C LYS A 194 9.22 -1.24 -26.22
N GLU A 195 8.82 -0.24 -27.00
CA GLU A 195 9.20 -0.16 -28.41
C GLU A 195 10.69 0.12 -28.52
#